data_AF-A0A945AZK3-F1
#
_entry.id   AF-A0A945AZK3-F1
#
_cell.length_a   1.000
_cell.length_b   1.000
_cell.length_c   1.000
_cell.angle_alpha   90.00
_cell.angle_beta   90.00
_cell.angle_gamma   90.00
#
_symmetry.space_group_name_H-M   'P 1'
#
loop_
_entity.id
_entity.type
_entity.pdbx_description
1 polymer ?
#
loop_
_entity_poly.entity_id
_entity_poly.type
_entity_poly.pdbx_seq_one_letter_code
_entity_poly.pdbx_strand_id
1 'polypeptide(L)'
;TRLDSSLQSGDTVEILTSPRQEPRKEWLDFVKTRHARNKIKHALHERSREGRRKEGLDMLEREFKNHSLNLNRMTREGRMEKESRLHKNQEFEHILFSIGDGSIHSEEVRRWFVDDPSSVTGSNSESPLQLKTKAKTRKKRITESPSTNKILVDGMENVMTRIAKCCSPDKSHSIQGYLTLERVITIHKYGCAYLNKLTAERMVMVRWGNKK
;
A
#
# COMPACT_ATOMS: atom_id res chain seq x y z
N THR A 1 -6.09 -46.48 0.19
CA THR A 1 -6.96 -46.16 1.35
C THR A 1 -7.75 -44.92 1.04
N ARG A 2 -8.99 -44.79 1.55
CA ARG A 2 -9.89 -43.65 1.27
C ARG A 2 -9.86 -42.66 2.44
N LEU A 3 -9.74 -41.35 2.18
CA LEU A 3 -9.62 -40.31 3.23
C LEU A 3 -10.97 -39.76 3.72
N ASP A 4 -12.06 -40.20 3.11
CA ASP A 4 -13.45 -39.82 3.39
C ASP A 4 -14.17 -40.74 4.40
N SER A 5 -13.51 -41.80 4.89
CA SER A 5 -14.06 -42.72 5.90
C SER A 5 -14.18 -42.09 7.29
N SER A 6 -15.35 -42.25 7.92
CA SER A 6 -15.58 -41.90 9.32
C SER A 6 -14.99 -42.92 10.29
N LEU A 7 -14.27 -42.45 11.30
CA LEU A 7 -13.76 -43.27 12.42
C LEU A 7 -14.84 -43.49 13.50
N GLN A 8 -14.75 -44.62 14.20
CA GLN A 8 -15.57 -44.98 15.36
C GLN A 8 -14.73 -45.07 16.65
N SER A 9 -15.40 -45.08 17.80
CA SER A 9 -14.76 -45.22 19.10
C SER A 9 -14.23 -46.63 19.30
N GLY A 10 -12.89 -46.78 19.32
CA GLY A 10 -12.20 -48.07 19.43
C GLY A 10 -11.30 -48.39 18.22
N ASP A 11 -11.44 -47.63 17.12
CA ASP A 11 -10.60 -47.79 15.94
C ASP A 11 -9.12 -47.54 16.25
N THR A 12 -8.25 -48.46 15.82
CA THR A 12 -6.80 -48.23 15.78
C THR A 12 -6.43 -47.69 14.40
N VAL A 13 -5.79 -46.51 14.36
CA VAL A 13 -5.53 -45.78 13.11
C VAL A 13 -4.02 -45.61 12.89
N GLU A 14 -3.51 -46.16 11.79
CA GLU A 14 -2.15 -45.90 11.32
C GLU A 14 -2.13 -44.65 10.41
N ILE A 15 -1.13 -43.78 10.60
CA ILE A 15 -0.98 -42.55 9.83
C ILE A 15 0.30 -42.62 8.98
N LEU A 16 0.12 -42.94 7.69
CA LEU A 16 1.20 -42.87 6.70
C LEU A 16 1.57 -41.40 6.45
N THR A 17 2.78 -41.00 6.84
CA THR A 17 3.29 -39.63 6.71
C THR A 17 4.40 -39.54 5.66
N SER A 18 4.64 -38.33 5.13
CA SER A 18 5.75 -38.04 4.23
C SER A 18 6.18 -36.58 4.38
N PRO A 19 7.50 -36.26 4.44
CA PRO A 19 7.98 -34.89 4.58
C PRO A 19 7.69 -33.99 3.36
N ARG A 20 7.20 -34.57 2.25
CA ARG A 20 6.78 -33.82 1.05
C ARG A 20 5.26 -33.58 0.97
N GLN A 21 4.48 -34.07 1.94
CA GLN A 21 3.02 -34.01 1.89
C GLN A 21 2.47 -32.74 2.54
N GLU A 22 2.17 -31.75 1.71
CA GLU A 22 1.59 -30.47 2.14
C GLU A 22 0.05 -30.50 2.14
N PRO A 23 -0.62 -29.71 3.01
CA PRO A 23 -2.08 -29.58 3.00
C PRO A 23 -2.62 -29.05 1.67
N ARG A 24 -3.69 -29.67 1.17
CA ARG A 24 -4.39 -29.27 -0.06
C ARG A 24 -5.77 -28.70 0.23
N LYS A 25 -6.28 -27.89 -0.70
CA LYS A 25 -7.62 -27.27 -0.60
C LYS A 25 -8.73 -28.34 -0.49
N GLU A 26 -8.59 -29.43 -1.24
CA GLU A 26 -9.45 -30.63 -1.23
C GLU A 26 -9.67 -31.23 0.17
N TRP A 27 -8.72 -31.06 1.10
CA TRP A 27 -8.87 -31.60 2.47
C TRP A 27 -9.98 -30.88 3.24
N LEU A 28 -10.40 -29.69 2.80
CA LEU A 28 -11.55 -28.98 3.36
C LEU A 28 -12.89 -29.62 2.95
N ASP A 29 -12.93 -30.58 2.02
CA ASP A 29 -14.20 -31.15 1.56
C ASP A 29 -14.62 -32.36 2.42
N PHE A 30 -13.67 -33.19 2.85
CA PHE A 30 -13.95 -34.33 3.74
C PHE A 30 -13.82 -34.02 5.26
N VAL A 31 -12.98 -33.05 5.67
CA VAL A 31 -12.69 -32.80 7.10
C VAL A 31 -13.89 -32.21 7.87
N LYS A 32 -14.37 -32.98 8.85
CA LYS A 32 -15.55 -32.66 9.67
C LYS A 32 -15.25 -31.76 10.88
N THR A 33 -14.14 -31.97 11.59
CA THR A 33 -13.91 -31.27 12.88
C THR A 33 -13.45 -29.82 12.68
N ARG A 34 -14.03 -28.88 13.45
CA ARG A 34 -13.70 -27.44 13.37
C ARG A 34 -12.21 -27.17 13.62
N HIS A 35 -11.57 -27.91 14.54
CA HIS A 35 -10.15 -27.74 14.84
C HIS A 35 -9.26 -28.09 13.64
N ALA A 36 -9.44 -29.27 13.05
CA ALA A 36 -8.66 -29.68 11.87
C ALA A 36 -8.94 -28.76 10.66
N ARG A 37 -10.21 -28.40 10.43
CA ARG A 37 -10.61 -27.46 9.37
C ARG A 37 -9.92 -26.09 9.52
N ASN A 38 -9.77 -25.58 10.74
CA ASN A 38 -9.04 -24.34 11.02
C ASN A 38 -7.52 -24.49 10.81
N LYS A 39 -6.91 -25.59 11.26
CA LYS A 39 -5.47 -25.87 11.05
C LYS A 39 -5.12 -26.00 9.55
N ILE A 40 -5.95 -26.66 8.76
CA ILE A 40 -5.76 -26.78 7.30
C ILE A 40 -5.88 -25.39 6.63
N LYS A 41 -6.90 -24.59 6.98
CA LYS A 41 -7.01 -23.21 6.48
C LYS A 41 -5.78 -22.38 6.83
N HIS A 42 -5.28 -22.45 8.07
CA HIS A 42 -4.08 -21.74 8.50
C HIS A 42 -2.84 -22.14 7.66
N ALA A 43 -2.61 -23.44 7.45
CA ALA A 43 -1.48 -23.91 6.66
C ALA A 43 -1.58 -23.48 5.18
N LEU A 44 -2.77 -23.53 4.58
CA LEU A 44 -3.02 -23.05 3.22
C LEU A 44 -2.83 -21.53 3.10
N HIS A 45 -3.24 -20.76 4.11
CA HIS A 45 -3.04 -19.31 4.15
C HIS A 45 -1.56 -18.95 4.29
N GLU A 46 -0.83 -19.59 5.19
CA GLU A 46 0.61 -19.29 5.39
C GLU A 46 1.43 -19.71 4.16
N ARG A 47 1.16 -20.87 3.54
CA ARG A 47 1.76 -21.27 2.25
C ARG A 47 1.48 -20.26 1.13
N SER A 48 0.26 -19.68 1.09
CA SER A 48 -0.10 -18.63 0.12
C SER A 48 0.53 -17.27 0.44
N ARG A 49 0.82 -16.99 1.72
CA ARG A 49 1.57 -15.83 2.19
C ARG A 49 3.05 -15.94 1.85
N GLU A 50 3.64 -17.11 2.10
CA GLU A 50 5.03 -17.42 1.77
C GLU A 50 5.29 -17.40 0.26
N GLY A 51 4.39 -17.98 -0.54
CA GLY A 51 4.44 -17.90 -2.00
C GLY A 51 4.52 -16.44 -2.49
N ARG A 52 3.63 -15.57 -2.00
CA ARG A 52 3.69 -14.12 -2.29
C ARG A 52 4.93 -13.43 -1.75
N ARG A 53 5.38 -13.76 -0.53
CA ARG A 53 6.61 -13.19 0.06
C ARG A 53 7.81 -13.51 -0.83
N LYS A 54 7.87 -14.72 -1.39
CA LYS A 54 8.90 -15.14 -2.36
C LYS A 54 8.74 -14.46 -3.72
N GLU A 55 7.54 -14.41 -4.27
CA GLU A 55 7.27 -13.71 -5.54
C GLU A 55 7.65 -12.22 -5.46
N GLY A 56 7.30 -11.55 -4.36
CA GLY A 56 7.69 -10.18 -4.07
C GLY A 56 9.21 -10.00 -3.89
N LEU A 57 9.91 -11.01 -3.35
CA LEU A 57 11.38 -11.03 -3.29
C LEU A 57 11.99 -11.16 -4.68
N ASP A 58 11.52 -12.10 -5.51
CA ASP A 58 11.98 -12.32 -6.88
C ASP A 58 11.70 -11.08 -7.77
N MET A 59 10.59 -10.37 -7.54
CA MET A 59 10.26 -9.09 -8.18
C MET A 59 11.19 -7.96 -7.72
N LEU A 60 11.49 -7.87 -6.42
CA LEU A 60 12.33 -6.83 -5.86
C LEU A 60 13.81 -7.02 -6.23
N GLU A 61 14.32 -8.25 -6.21
CA GLU A 61 15.70 -8.55 -6.61
C GLU A 61 15.94 -8.23 -8.09
N ARG A 62 14.96 -8.55 -8.96
CA ARG A 62 14.99 -8.19 -10.38
C ARG A 62 15.06 -6.67 -10.58
N GLU A 63 14.20 -5.92 -9.90
CA GLU A 63 14.17 -4.45 -9.98
C GLU A 63 15.45 -3.80 -9.42
N PHE A 64 16.02 -4.36 -8.35
CA PHE A 64 17.29 -3.89 -7.78
C PHE A 64 18.46 -4.18 -8.72
N LYS A 65 18.53 -5.40 -9.27
CA LYS A 65 19.57 -5.83 -10.22
C LYS A 65 19.58 -4.98 -11.50
N ASN A 66 18.40 -4.62 -12.02
CA ASN A 66 18.25 -3.70 -13.16
C ASN A 66 18.86 -2.32 -12.91
N HIS A 67 18.93 -1.89 -11.64
CA HIS A 67 19.44 -0.58 -11.23
C HIS A 67 20.76 -0.67 -10.45
N SER A 68 21.52 -1.75 -10.64
CA SER A 68 22.83 -2.01 -10.00
C SER A 68 22.82 -2.04 -8.45
N LEU A 69 21.66 -2.20 -7.83
CA LEU A 69 21.53 -2.43 -6.39
C LEU A 69 21.62 -3.92 -6.07
N ASN A 70 22.19 -4.27 -4.91
CA ASN A 70 22.32 -5.65 -4.45
C ASN A 70 21.44 -5.88 -3.22
N LEU A 71 20.27 -6.51 -3.43
CA LEU A 71 19.28 -6.74 -2.39
C LEU A 71 19.85 -7.55 -1.21
N ASN A 72 20.53 -8.66 -1.48
CA ASN A 72 21.09 -9.54 -0.46
C ASN A 72 22.11 -8.83 0.45
N ARG A 73 22.95 -7.95 -0.12
CA ARG A 73 23.85 -7.07 0.65
C ARG A 73 23.04 -6.15 1.58
N MET A 74 22.02 -5.48 1.05
CA MET A 74 21.25 -4.47 1.79
C MET A 74 20.32 -5.08 2.85
N THR A 75 19.85 -6.31 2.66
CA THR A 75 19.16 -7.10 3.69
C THR A 75 20.13 -7.47 4.81
N ARG A 76 21.34 -7.94 4.48
CA ARG A 76 22.38 -8.29 5.48
C ARG A 76 22.92 -7.07 6.24
N GLU A 77 22.95 -5.91 5.61
CA GLU A 77 23.28 -4.62 6.25
C GLU A 77 22.12 -4.03 7.08
N GLY A 78 20.95 -4.70 7.14
CA GLY A 78 19.76 -4.22 7.86
C GLY A 78 19.07 -3.00 7.22
N ARG A 79 19.58 -2.49 6.09
CA ARG A 79 19.05 -1.30 5.40
C ARG A 79 17.61 -1.52 4.93
N MET A 80 17.30 -2.71 4.39
CA MET A 80 15.93 -3.04 3.96
C MET A 80 14.92 -2.93 5.10
N GLU A 81 15.29 -3.38 6.29
CA GLU A 81 14.44 -3.34 7.49
C GLU A 81 14.28 -1.92 8.03
N LYS A 82 15.38 -1.15 8.07
CA LYS A 82 15.37 0.26 8.48
C LYS A 82 14.44 1.11 7.61
N GLU A 83 14.58 1.04 6.29
CA GLU A 83 13.78 1.88 5.39
C GLU A 83 12.32 1.40 5.27
N SER A 84 12.06 0.09 5.44
CA SER A 84 10.67 -0.42 5.57
C SER A 84 9.95 0.17 6.79
N ARG A 85 10.64 0.28 7.92
CA ARG A 85 10.12 0.93 9.13
C ARG A 85 10.03 2.45 8.96
N LEU A 86 10.97 3.10 8.28
CA LEU A 86 10.92 4.56 8.05
C LEU A 86 9.77 4.98 7.10
N HIS A 87 9.62 4.30 5.96
CA HIS A 87 8.68 4.73 4.91
C HIS A 87 7.24 4.20 5.08
N LYS A 88 7.06 3.06 5.77
CA LYS A 88 5.75 2.41 5.91
C LYS A 88 5.40 2.03 7.37
N ASN A 89 6.34 2.15 8.31
CA ASN A 89 6.23 1.60 9.67
C ASN A 89 5.86 0.11 9.66
N GLN A 90 6.51 -0.68 8.80
CA GLN A 90 6.30 -2.12 8.64
C GLN A 90 7.63 -2.86 8.55
N GLU A 91 7.60 -4.17 8.84
CA GLU A 91 8.77 -5.05 8.74
C GLU A 91 9.01 -5.46 7.28
N PHE A 92 10.26 -5.73 6.89
CA PHE A 92 10.62 -6.01 5.50
C PHE A 92 9.86 -7.22 4.91
N GLU A 93 9.60 -8.26 5.70
CA GLU A 93 8.75 -9.39 5.28
C GLU A 93 7.34 -8.96 4.84
N HIS A 94 6.75 -7.97 5.51
CA HIS A 94 5.42 -7.49 5.15
C HIS A 94 5.47 -6.60 3.90
N ILE A 95 6.57 -5.89 3.66
CA ILE A 95 6.83 -5.20 2.39
C ILE A 95 6.96 -6.22 1.25
N LEU A 96 7.72 -7.31 1.44
CA LEU A 96 7.83 -8.40 0.44
C LEU A 96 6.46 -9.02 0.12
N PHE A 97 5.66 -9.36 1.13
CA PHE A 97 4.28 -9.80 0.93
C PHE A 97 3.42 -8.76 0.18
N SER A 98 3.56 -7.48 0.52
CA SER A 98 2.82 -6.38 -0.12
C SER A 98 3.22 -6.17 -1.59
N ILE A 99 4.44 -6.54 -1.99
CA ILE A 99 4.87 -6.56 -3.40
C ILE A 99 4.22 -7.76 -4.12
N GLY A 100 4.25 -8.95 -3.52
CA GLY A 100 3.63 -10.16 -4.09
C GLY A 100 2.10 -10.10 -4.20
N ASP A 101 1.42 -9.29 -3.39
CA ASP A 101 -0.03 -9.01 -3.51
C ASP A 101 -0.32 -7.73 -4.34
N GLY A 102 0.70 -7.12 -4.97
CA GLY A 102 0.56 -5.93 -5.82
C GLY A 102 0.22 -4.62 -5.10
N SER A 103 0.11 -4.64 -3.77
CA SER A 103 -0.23 -3.47 -2.93
C SER A 103 0.89 -2.43 -2.85
N ILE A 104 2.14 -2.84 -3.06
CA ILE A 104 3.33 -1.98 -3.18
C ILE A 104 4.07 -2.37 -4.46
N HIS A 105 4.54 -1.39 -5.23
CA HIS A 105 5.35 -1.66 -6.41
C HIS A 105 6.84 -1.76 -6.02
N SER A 106 7.59 -2.70 -6.60
CA SER A 106 9.03 -2.86 -6.33
C SER A 106 9.83 -1.58 -6.64
N GLU A 107 9.39 -0.80 -7.63
CA GLU A 107 9.95 0.51 -7.97
C GLU A 107 9.80 1.54 -6.83
N GLU A 108 8.72 1.48 -6.03
CA GLU A 108 8.53 2.35 -4.86
C GLU A 108 9.60 2.06 -3.80
N VAL A 109 9.87 0.77 -3.55
CA VAL A 109 10.88 0.31 -2.59
C VAL A 109 12.29 0.63 -3.07
N ARG A 110 12.57 0.52 -4.39
CA ARG A 110 13.85 0.96 -4.97
C ARG A 110 14.12 2.44 -4.69
N ARG A 111 13.11 3.30 -4.79
CA ARG A 111 13.23 4.75 -4.61
C ARG A 111 13.61 5.16 -3.18
N TRP A 112 13.50 4.28 -2.18
CA TRP A 112 14.02 4.53 -0.81
C TRP A 112 15.55 4.47 -0.72
N PHE A 113 16.23 3.99 -1.76
CA PHE A 113 17.68 3.77 -1.77
C PHE A 113 18.43 4.54 -2.87
N VAL A 114 17.71 5.37 -3.63
CA VAL A 114 18.27 6.24 -4.68
C VAL A 114 18.12 7.69 -4.23
N ASP A 115 19.07 8.15 -3.43
CA ASP A 115 19.22 9.56 -3.03
C ASP A 115 19.73 10.43 -4.21
N ASP A 116 18.93 10.55 -5.28
CA ASP A 116 19.16 11.61 -6.27
C ASP A 116 17.88 12.08 -6.99
N PRO A 117 17.47 13.36 -6.83
CA PRO A 117 16.41 13.97 -7.63
C PRO A 117 16.80 14.28 -9.09
N SER A 118 17.91 13.75 -9.62
CA SER A 118 18.45 14.07 -10.96
C SER A 118 18.75 12.89 -11.88
N SER A 119 18.13 11.71 -11.68
CA SER A 119 18.12 10.60 -12.66
C SER A 119 16.89 10.59 -13.59
N VAL A 120 16.68 11.69 -14.32
CA VAL A 120 15.82 11.70 -15.52
C VAL A 120 16.67 11.31 -16.74
N THR A 121 16.10 10.57 -17.70
CA THR A 121 16.76 9.92 -18.86
C THR A 121 17.39 8.55 -18.48
N GLY A 122 16.90 7.40 -18.96
CA GLY A 122 15.65 7.10 -19.67
C GLY A 122 15.87 6.31 -20.98
N SER A 123 14.88 5.48 -21.34
CA SER A 123 14.70 4.98 -22.71
C SER A 123 13.21 4.83 -23.00
N ASN A 124 12.72 5.49 -24.04
CA ASN A 124 11.44 5.12 -24.65
C ASN A 124 11.61 3.79 -25.38
N SER A 125 10.52 3.03 -25.48
CA SER A 125 10.17 2.37 -26.74
C SER A 125 9.08 3.22 -27.43
N GLU A 126 9.11 3.28 -28.76
CA GLU A 126 8.34 4.22 -29.57
C GLU A 126 6.92 3.67 -29.85
N SER A 127 5.83 4.47 -29.77
CA SER A 127 5.32 5.44 -30.77
C SER A 127 4.80 4.78 -32.08
N PRO A 128 3.94 5.43 -32.91
CA PRO A 128 3.40 6.80 -32.80
C PRO A 128 1.87 6.97 -33.02
N LEU A 129 1.33 8.10 -32.55
CA LEU A 129 0.19 8.92 -33.05
C LEU A 129 -0.30 9.81 -31.88
N GLN A 130 0.33 10.94 -31.54
CA GLN A 130 0.29 12.24 -32.25
C GLN A 130 -1.14 12.64 -32.65
N LEU A 131 -1.70 13.79 -32.28
CA LEU A 131 -1.17 15.16 -32.10
C LEU A 131 -1.85 15.84 -30.87
N LYS A 132 -1.65 17.08 -30.37
CA LYS A 132 -0.82 18.33 -30.55
C LYS A 132 -1.13 19.20 -29.27
N THR A 133 -0.37 20.15 -28.69
CA THR A 133 0.99 20.73 -28.84
C THR A 133 1.32 21.64 -27.62
N LYS A 134 2.61 21.89 -27.31
CA LYS A 134 3.18 23.07 -26.56
C LYS A 134 2.92 23.19 -25.02
N ALA A 135 3.85 23.69 -24.18
CA ALA A 135 5.30 23.92 -24.34
C ALA A 135 6.05 24.13 -22.99
N LYS A 136 7.29 23.63 -22.93
CA LYS A 136 8.47 24.03 -22.10
C LYS A 136 8.29 24.51 -20.63
N THR A 137 8.80 23.67 -19.72
CA THR A 137 9.14 23.95 -18.31
C THR A 137 10.09 25.15 -18.11
N ARG A 138 10.03 25.84 -16.96
CA ARG A 138 11.13 26.68 -16.43
C ARG A 138 11.40 26.39 -14.95
N LYS A 139 12.68 26.25 -14.57
CA LYS A 139 13.15 26.01 -13.18
C LYS A 139 12.93 27.23 -12.26
N LYS A 140 12.47 26.96 -11.02
CA LYS A 140 12.99 27.43 -9.70
C LYS A 140 12.32 26.52 -8.65
N ARG A 141 13.01 25.79 -7.76
CA ARG A 141 14.02 26.15 -6.74
C ARG A 141 13.43 26.98 -5.59
N ILE A 142 13.26 26.28 -4.46
CA ILE A 142 13.15 26.70 -3.05
C ILE A 142 13.01 28.20 -2.80
N THR A 143 11.87 28.59 -2.22
CA THR A 143 11.71 29.77 -1.34
C THR A 143 10.68 29.44 -0.27
N GLU A 144 10.98 29.78 0.98
CA GLU A 144 9.97 29.84 2.05
C GLU A 144 9.08 31.09 1.90
N SER A 145 8.01 31.17 2.70
CA SER A 145 7.14 32.36 2.86
C SER A 145 6.28 32.76 1.63
N PRO A 146 5.35 33.75 1.74
CA PRO A 146 4.08 33.50 2.41
C PRO A 146 2.83 34.00 1.63
N SER A 147 1.63 33.51 2.02
CA SER A 147 0.28 33.93 1.52
C SER A 147 0.01 33.57 0.03
N THR A 148 -1.21 33.28 -0.46
CA THR A 148 -2.53 33.89 -0.20
C THR A 148 -3.71 32.88 -0.31
N ASN A 149 -3.49 31.58 -0.09
CA ASN A 149 -4.57 30.56 -0.02
C ASN A 149 -4.81 30.10 1.42
N LYS A 150 -5.21 31.00 2.32
CA LYS A 150 -5.74 30.59 3.64
C LYS A 150 -7.11 29.95 3.44
N ILE A 151 -7.25 28.65 3.71
CA ILE A 151 -8.57 28.09 4.03
C ILE A 151 -8.84 28.44 5.49
N LEU A 152 -9.97 29.08 5.74
CA LEU A 152 -10.42 29.40 7.09
C LEU A 152 -11.11 28.16 7.66
N VAL A 153 -10.64 27.72 8.82
CA VAL A 153 -11.21 26.61 9.60
C VAL A 153 -11.95 27.24 10.77
N ASP A 154 -13.21 26.88 10.98
CA ASP A 154 -13.99 27.52 12.03
C ASP A 154 -13.43 27.19 13.42
N GLY A 155 -13.27 28.20 14.26
CA GLY A 155 -12.66 28.09 15.60
C GLY A 155 -11.17 27.72 15.66
N MET A 156 -10.41 27.61 14.55
CA MET A 156 -9.01 27.17 14.60
C MET A 156 -8.06 27.96 13.68
N GLU A 157 -7.02 28.57 14.27
CA GLU A 157 -5.91 29.17 13.51
C GLU A 157 -4.74 28.19 13.31
N ASN A 158 -3.95 28.41 12.26
CA ASN A 158 -2.69 27.71 11.96
C ASN A 158 -2.75 26.18 11.81
N VAL A 159 -3.92 25.61 11.49
CA VAL A 159 -4.08 24.16 11.25
C VAL A 159 -3.56 23.75 9.87
N MET A 160 -2.85 22.61 9.80
CA MET A 160 -2.44 22.00 8.53
C MET A 160 -3.67 21.51 7.74
N THR A 161 -3.83 22.03 6.52
CA THR A 161 -4.93 21.70 5.60
C THR A 161 -4.43 21.07 4.30
N ARG A 162 -5.21 20.16 3.72
CA ARG A 162 -4.87 19.44 2.47
C ARG A 162 -6.09 19.26 1.58
N ILE A 163 -5.97 19.48 0.26
CA ILE A 163 -7.07 19.25 -0.69
C ILE A 163 -7.23 17.74 -0.97
N ALA A 164 -8.47 17.24 -0.94
CA ALA A 164 -8.78 15.83 -1.16
C ALA A 164 -8.65 15.40 -2.64
N LYS A 165 -7.82 14.40 -2.93
CA LYS A 165 -7.64 13.86 -4.29
C LYS A 165 -8.91 13.24 -4.91
N CYS A 166 -9.88 12.81 -4.09
CA CYS A 166 -11.09 12.13 -4.56
C CYS A 166 -12.19 13.07 -5.11
N CYS A 167 -12.05 14.38 -4.93
CA CYS A 167 -13.00 15.37 -5.46
C CYS A 167 -12.39 16.73 -5.80
N SER A 168 -11.11 16.95 -5.50
CA SER A 168 -10.27 18.09 -5.89
C SER A 168 -10.98 19.45 -5.93
N PRO A 169 -11.61 19.89 -4.81
CA PRO A 169 -12.38 21.12 -4.80
C PRO A 169 -11.53 22.36 -5.12
N ASP A 170 -12.07 23.23 -5.98
CA ASP A 170 -11.57 24.56 -6.27
C ASP A 170 -12.43 25.66 -5.60
N LYS A 171 -12.03 26.93 -5.81
CA LYS A 171 -12.64 28.11 -5.18
C LYS A 171 -14.10 28.39 -5.57
N SER A 172 -14.59 27.84 -6.68
CA SER A 172 -16.00 27.95 -7.08
C SER A 172 -16.91 26.95 -6.35
N HIS A 173 -16.31 25.94 -5.72
CA HIS A 173 -17.03 24.88 -5.03
C HIS A 173 -17.17 25.15 -3.53
N SER A 174 -18.38 24.94 -3.00
CA SER A 174 -18.60 24.77 -1.56
C SER A 174 -17.77 23.61 -1.02
N ILE A 175 -17.09 23.82 0.10
CA ILE A 175 -16.16 22.87 0.72
C ILE A 175 -16.55 22.48 2.13
N GLN A 176 -16.09 21.31 2.56
CA GLN A 176 -16.24 20.78 3.92
C GLN A 176 -14.94 20.11 4.36
N GLY A 177 -14.57 20.29 5.63
CA GLY A 177 -13.35 19.73 6.20
C GLY A 177 -13.63 18.42 6.92
N TYR A 178 -12.66 17.51 6.90
CA TYR A 178 -12.66 16.29 7.71
C TYR A 178 -11.34 16.15 8.45
N LEU A 179 -11.40 15.96 9.78
CA LEU A 179 -10.22 15.80 10.62
C LEU A 179 -9.71 14.35 10.55
N THR A 180 -8.53 14.15 9.96
CA THR A 180 -7.89 12.83 9.90
C THR A 180 -7.27 12.44 11.25
N LEU A 181 -6.97 11.15 11.43
CA LEU A 181 -6.24 10.65 12.60
C LEU A 181 -4.86 11.31 12.76
N GLU A 182 -4.24 11.73 11.65
CA GLU A 182 -2.96 12.45 11.59
C GLU A 182 -3.08 13.94 12.00
N ARG A 183 -4.26 14.38 12.48
CA ARG A 183 -4.58 15.78 12.84
C ARG A 183 -4.49 16.78 11.68
N VAL A 184 -4.51 16.30 10.43
CA VAL A 184 -4.58 17.14 9.22
C VAL A 184 -6.03 17.28 8.78
N ILE A 185 -6.48 18.51 8.49
CA ILE A 185 -7.83 18.73 7.96
C ILE A 185 -7.81 18.54 6.44
N THR A 186 -8.50 17.51 5.98
CA THR A 186 -8.65 17.22 4.55
C THR A 186 -9.92 17.90 4.02
N ILE A 187 -9.78 18.66 2.94
CA ILE A 187 -10.82 19.51 2.36
C ILE A 187 -11.46 18.80 1.17
N HIS A 188 -12.76 18.53 1.30
CA HIS A 188 -13.60 17.88 0.29
C HIS A 188 -14.59 18.87 -0.32
N LYS A 189 -15.07 18.60 -1.54
CA LYS A 189 -16.26 19.24 -2.11
C LYS A 189 -17.49 18.83 -1.29
N TYR A 190 -18.39 19.78 -1.03
CA TYR A 190 -19.67 19.52 -0.37
C TYR A 190 -20.47 18.43 -1.12
N GLY A 191 -20.99 17.44 -0.39
CA GLY A 191 -21.67 16.27 -0.97
C GLY A 191 -20.76 15.21 -1.60
N CYS A 192 -19.45 15.21 -1.33
CA CYS A 192 -18.52 14.20 -1.82
C CYS A 192 -18.92 12.78 -1.39
N ALA A 193 -19.11 11.86 -2.35
CA ALA A 193 -19.55 10.48 -2.11
C ALA A 193 -18.60 9.61 -1.24
N TYR A 194 -17.35 10.06 -1.03
CA TYR A 194 -16.44 9.47 -0.04
C TYR A 194 -16.65 10.07 1.35
N LEU A 195 -16.83 11.39 1.44
CA LEU A 195 -17.07 12.12 2.70
C LEU A 195 -18.38 11.67 3.36
N ASN A 196 -19.43 11.44 2.57
CA ASN A 196 -20.74 10.97 3.04
C ASN A 196 -20.72 9.56 3.65
N LYS A 197 -19.58 8.85 3.63
CA LYS A 197 -19.38 7.53 4.25
C LYS A 197 -18.57 7.58 5.56
N LEU A 198 -18.17 8.77 6.01
CA LEU A 198 -17.36 9.00 7.20
C LEU A 198 -18.23 9.51 8.37
N THR A 199 -17.71 9.43 9.59
CA THR A 199 -18.46 9.82 10.79
C THR A 199 -18.58 11.34 10.93
N ALA A 200 -19.79 11.81 11.25
CA ALA A 200 -20.11 13.23 11.35
C ALA A 200 -19.31 13.96 12.46
N GLU A 201 -18.91 13.24 13.52
CA GLU A 201 -18.15 13.74 14.67
C GLU A 201 -16.81 14.41 14.32
N ARG A 202 -16.27 14.14 13.13
CA ARG A 202 -14.97 14.67 12.66
C ARG A 202 -15.11 15.65 11.49
N MET A 203 -16.33 16.08 11.20
CA MET A 203 -16.61 17.11 10.21
C MET A 203 -16.28 18.49 10.79
N VAL A 204 -15.60 19.31 10.00
CA VAL A 204 -15.20 20.68 10.38
C VAL A 204 -15.71 21.66 9.34
N MET A 205 -16.30 22.76 9.78
CA MET A 205 -16.70 23.84 8.86
C MET A 205 -15.46 24.56 8.36
N VAL A 206 -15.33 24.68 7.04
CA VAL A 206 -14.19 25.32 6.38
C VAL A 206 -14.69 26.21 5.24
N ARG A 207 -14.01 27.32 4.99
CA ARG A 207 -14.37 28.30 3.95
C ARG A 207 -13.13 28.75 3.20
N TRP A 208 -13.27 29.01 1.91
CA TRP A 208 -12.22 29.67 1.14
C TRP A 208 -11.99 31.07 1.71
N GLY A 209 -10.75 31.38 2.09
CA GLY A 209 -10.38 32.74 2.47
C GLY A 209 -10.44 33.66 1.25
N ASN A 210 -11.32 34.65 1.30
CA ASN A 210 -11.36 35.72 0.32
C ASN A 210 -10.07 36.53 0.38
N LYS A 211 -9.61 37.02 -0.78
CA LYS A 211 -8.70 38.17 -0.80
C LYS A 211 -9.50 39.41 -0.40
N LYS A 212 -8.96 40.17 0.55
CA LYS A 212 -8.99 41.63 0.46
C LYS A 212 -7.79 42.06 -0.38
#